data_AF-A0A1I4VPW0-F1
#
_entry.id   AF-A0A1I4VPW0-F1
#
_cell.length_a   1.000
_cell.length_b   1.000
_cell.length_c   1.000
_cell.angle_alpha   90.00
_cell.angle_beta   90.00
_cell.angle_gamma   90.00
#
_symmetry.space_group_name_H-M   'P 1'
#
loop_
_entity.id
_entity.type
_entity.pdbx_description
1 polymer ?
#
loop_
_entity_poly.entity_id
_entity_poly.type
_entity_poly.pdbx_seq_one_letter_code
_entity_poly.pdbx_strand_id
1 'polypeptide(L)'
;MRKIWVWAVIIAAGGFLFGFDTGVISGALLYIAPEFHLSPAMQGGVVSVLLLGAMVGALWIGGVADRLGRRPVLGLEGAVFLVGTALAVSAQNYATLMVARVILGLAVDSASATVPI
;
A
#
# COMPACT_ATOMS: atom_id res chain seq x y z
N MET A 1 16.68 -22.20 -12.39
CA MET A 1 16.56 -22.19 -10.91
C MET A 1 16.90 -20.83 -10.27
N ARG A 2 18.03 -20.17 -10.56
CA ARG A 2 18.38 -18.85 -9.95
C ARG A 2 17.33 -17.74 -10.11
N LYS A 3 16.61 -17.70 -11.24
CA LYS A 3 15.54 -16.73 -11.48
C LYS A 3 14.33 -16.94 -10.54
N ILE A 4 14.01 -18.18 -10.17
CA ILE A 4 12.85 -18.51 -9.32
C ILE A 4 13.05 -17.97 -7.90
N TRP A 5 14.27 -18.06 -7.36
CA TRP A 5 14.61 -17.48 -6.05
C TRP A 5 14.43 -15.97 -6.02
N VAL A 6 14.84 -15.27 -7.08
CA VAL A 6 14.67 -13.81 -7.17
C VAL A 6 13.17 -13.45 -7.18
N TRP A 7 12.37 -14.18 -7.94
CA TRP A 7 10.91 -13.97 -7.94
C TRP A 7 10.29 -14.26 -6.58
N ALA A 8 10.63 -15.39 -5.95
CA ALA A 8 10.14 -15.73 -4.62
C ALA A 8 10.47 -14.66 -3.57
N VAL A 9 11.66 -14.04 -3.63
CA VAL A 9 12.03 -12.94 -2.73
C VAL A 9 11.22 -11.68 -3.02
N ILE A 10 10.98 -11.31 -4.29
CA ILE A 10 10.16 -10.15 -4.65
C ILE A 10 8.71 -10.34 -4.18
N ILE A 11 8.18 -11.56 -4.35
CA ILE A 11 6.85 -11.98 -3.90
C ILE A 11 6.74 -11.87 -2.37
N ALA A 12 7.70 -12.44 -1.65
CA ALA A 12 7.75 -12.36 -0.20
C ALA A 12 7.91 -10.93 0.30
N ALA A 13 8.68 -10.09 -0.41
CA ALA A 13 8.85 -8.68 -0.10
C ALA A 13 7.53 -7.90 -0.24
N GLY A 14 6.72 -8.19 -1.25
CA GLY A 14 5.39 -7.57 -1.40
C GLY A 14 4.47 -7.87 -0.21
N GLY A 15 4.35 -9.15 0.17
CA GLY A 15 3.57 -9.54 1.36
C GLY A 15 4.14 -8.97 2.67
N PHE A 16 5.46 -8.91 2.79
CA PHE A 16 6.13 -8.29 3.93
C PHE A 16 5.83 -6.78 4.03
N LEU A 17 5.88 -6.05 2.91
CA LEU A 17 5.60 -4.61 2.86
C LEU A 17 4.16 -4.29 3.27
N PHE A 18 3.19 -5.13 2.90
CA PHE A 18 1.80 -5.01 3.37
C PHE A 18 1.68 -5.15 4.89
N GLY A 19 2.25 -6.22 5.44
CA GLY A 19 2.26 -6.44 6.89
C GLY A 19 3.01 -5.33 7.64
N PHE A 20 4.11 -4.86 7.07
CA PHE A 20 4.91 -3.77 7.60
C PHE A 20 4.13 -2.45 7.66
N ASP A 21 3.48 -2.01 6.57
CA ASP A 21 2.72 -0.75 6.57
C ASP A 21 1.53 -0.78 7.55
N THR A 22 0.84 -1.93 7.62
CA THR A 22 -0.25 -2.14 8.60
C THR A 22 0.25 -2.13 10.05
N GLY A 23 1.43 -2.70 10.30
CA GLY A 23 2.07 -2.67 11.62
C GLY A 23 2.54 -1.27 12.01
N VAL A 24 3.20 -0.56 11.08
CA VAL A 24 3.73 0.80 11.31
C VAL A 24 2.62 1.78 11.59
N ILE A 25 1.48 1.74 10.87
CA ILE A 25 0.38 2.68 11.14
C ILE A 25 -0.26 2.44 12.52
N SER A 26 -0.33 1.19 12.97
CA SER A 26 -0.84 0.86 14.31
C SER A 26 0.03 1.49 15.41
N GLY A 27 1.36 1.49 15.23
CA GLY A 27 2.28 2.19 16.13
C GLY A 27 2.25 3.71 15.96
N ALA A 28 2.15 4.20 14.73
CA ALA A 28 2.17 5.62 14.42
C ALA A 28 0.91 6.35 14.91
N LEU A 29 -0.26 5.70 14.84
CA LEU A 29 -1.52 6.28 15.34
C LEU A 29 -1.46 6.66 16.82
N LEU A 30 -0.65 5.99 17.64
CA LEU A 30 -0.45 6.36 19.05
C LEU A 30 0.16 7.76 19.22
N TYR A 31 0.93 8.23 18.24
CA TYR A 31 1.58 9.54 18.25
C TYR A 31 0.79 10.56 17.42
N ILE A 32 0.25 10.16 16.26
CA ILE A 32 -0.47 11.06 15.36
C ILE A 32 -1.88 11.38 15.88
N ALA A 33 -2.52 10.46 16.61
CA ALA A 33 -3.86 10.69 17.17
C ALA A 33 -3.94 11.90 18.11
N PRO A 34 -3.07 12.06 19.12
CA PRO A 34 -3.08 13.25 19.96
C PRO A 34 -2.64 14.52 19.20
N GLU A 35 -1.70 14.41 18.27
CA GLU A 35 -1.21 15.56 17.48
C GLU A 35 -2.30 16.13 16.56
N PHE A 36 -3.04 15.27 15.85
CA PHE A 36 -4.11 15.67 14.94
C PHE A 36 -5.50 15.69 15.60
N HIS A 37 -5.58 15.49 16.93
CA HIS A 37 -6.84 15.43 17.69
C HIS A 37 -7.85 14.44 17.10
N LEU A 38 -7.37 13.25 16.70
CA LEU A 38 -8.18 12.25 15.98
C LEU A 38 -9.14 11.52 16.92
N SER A 39 -10.43 11.54 16.56
CA SER A 39 -11.43 10.67 17.20
C SER A 39 -11.18 9.18 16.87
N PRO A 40 -11.69 8.24 17.67
CA PRO A 40 -11.59 6.81 17.37
C PRO A 40 -12.14 6.45 15.98
N ALA A 41 -13.22 7.11 15.54
CA ALA A 41 -13.78 6.93 14.22
C ALA A 41 -12.82 7.40 13.11
N MET A 42 -12.10 8.51 13.32
CA MET A 42 -11.12 9.02 12.36
C MET A 42 -9.91 8.09 12.23
N GLN A 43 -9.42 7.54 13.34
CA GLN A 43 -8.34 6.55 13.34
C GLN A 43 -8.75 5.28 12.57
N GLY A 44 -9.97 4.78 12.82
CA GLY A 44 -10.55 3.68 12.05
C GLY A 44 -10.70 4.01 10.56
N GLY A 45 -10.98 5.28 10.22
CA GLY A 45 -10.99 5.78 8.85
C GLY A 45 -9.63 5.68 8.15
N VAL A 46 -8.53 6.01 8.83
CA VAL A 46 -7.15 5.93 8.29
C VAL A 46 -6.82 4.49 7.88
N VAL A 47 -7.23 3.52 8.68
CA VAL A 47 -6.99 2.09 8.40
C VAL A 47 -7.94 1.58 7.32
N SER A 48 -9.24 1.91 7.42
CA SER A 48 -10.26 1.44 6.49
C SER A 48 -10.06 1.95 5.06
N VAL A 49 -9.62 3.21 4.90
CA VAL A 49 -9.45 3.80 3.56
C VAL A 49 -8.32 3.13 2.78
N LEU A 50 -7.29 2.65 3.48
CA LEU A 50 -6.22 1.86 2.88
C LEU A 50 -6.76 0.54 2.34
N LEU A 51 -7.62 -0.15 3.11
CA LEU A 51 -8.26 -1.40 2.68
C LEU A 51 -9.21 -1.17 1.49
N LEU A 52 -9.91 -0.03 1.44
CA LEU A 52 -10.72 0.35 0.29
C LEU A 52 -9.85 0.60 -0.95
N GLY A 53 -8.73 1.30 -0.80
CA GLY A 53 -7.75 1.50 -1.88
C GLY A 53 -7.17 0.17 -2.37
N ALA A 54 -6.83 -0.73 -1.45
CA ALA A 54 -6.36 -2.08 -1.74
C ALA A 54 -7.37 -2.88 -2.58
N MET A 55 -8.63 -2.92 -2.14
CA MET A 55 -9.70 -3.59 -2.87
C MET A 55 -9.84 -3.07 -4.32
N VAL A 56 -9.79 -1.75 -4.51
CA VAL A 56 -9.88 -1.15 -5.86
C VAL A 56 -8.64 -1.50 -6.69
N GLY A 57 -7.45 -1.46 -6.10
CA GLY A 57 -6.19 -1.81 -6.75
C GLY A 57 -6.19 -3.26 -7.23
N ALA A 58 -6.60 -4.20 -6.37
CA ALA A 58 -6.68 -5.62 -6.69
C ALA A 58 -7.66 -5.92 -7.85
N LEU A 59 -8.79 -5.21 -7.93
CA LEU A 59 -9.76 -5.38 -9.01
C LEU A 59 -9.24 -4.94 -10.38
N TRP A 60 -8.42 -3.89 -10.42
CA TRP A 60 -7.94 -3.30 -11.67
C TRP A 60 -6.63 -3.91 -12.16
N ILE A 61 -5.76 -4.35 -11.24
CA ILE A 61 -4.40 -4.72 -11.59
C ILE A 61 -4.32 -5.93 -12.52
N GLY A 62 -5.24 -6.89 -12.41
CA GLY A 62 -5.23 -8.10 -13.24
C GLY A 62 -5.32 -7.77 -14.74
N GLY A 63 -6.26 -6.90 -15.11
CA GLY A 63 -6.41 -6.45 -16.50
C GLY A 63 -5.25 -5.59 -17.00
N VAL A 64 -4.58 -4.86 -16.11
CA VAL A 64 -3.39 -4.06 -16.43
C VAL A 64 -2.17 -4.97 -16.63
N ALA A 65 -1.98 -5.97 -15.76
CA ALA A 65 -0.91 -6.96 -15.82
C ALA A 65 -0.98 -7.83 -17.08
N ASP A 66 -2.20 -8.19 -17.51
CA ASP A 66 -2.41 -8.96 -18.74
C ASP A 66 -2.09 -8.15 -20.01
N ARG A 67 -2.29 -6.83 -19.99
CA ARG A 67 -2.05 -5.94 -21.14
C ARG A 67 -0.61 -5.43 -21.25
N LEU A 68 -0.02 -5.00 -20.14
CA LEU A 68 1.33 -4.41 -20.09
C LEU A 68 2.42 -5.44 -19.80
N GLY A 69 2.04 -6.64 -19.35
CA GLY A 69 2.95 -7.64 -18.83
C GLY A 69 3.32 -7.39 -17.37
N ARG A 70 3.61 -8.47 -16.65
CA ARG A 70 3.78 -8.45 -15.19
C ARG A 70 5.00 -7.67 -14.68
N ARG A 71 6.10 -7.67 -15.44
CA ARG A 71 7.35 -6.97 -15.06
C ARG A 71 7.19 -5.45 -14.90
N PRO A 72 6.69 -4.71 -15.90
CA PRO A 72 6.49 -3.27 -15.75
C PRO A 72 5.43 -2.93 -14.71
N VAL A 73 4.42 -3.78 -14.51
CA VAL A 73 3.40 -3.58 -13.47
C VAL A 73 4.01 -3.63 -12.07
N LEU A 74 4.83 -4.64 -11.76
CA LEU A 74 5.56 -4.69 -10.47
C LEU A 74 6.43 -3.44 -10.22
N GLY A 75 7.04 -2.90 -11.28
CA GLY A 75 7.81 -1.65 -11.19
C GLY A 75 6.93 -0.42 -10.92
N LEU A 76 5.76 -0.35 -11.57
CA LEU A 76 4.79 0.72 -11.36
C LEU A 76 4.24 0.69 -9.93
N GLU A 77 3.90 -0.48 -9.41
CA GLU A 77 3.43 -0.68 -8.04
C GLU A 77 4.45 -0.18 -7.02
N GLY A 78 5.72 -0.55 -7.18
CA GLY A 78 6.80 -0.04 -6.34
C GLY A 78 6.93 1.48 -6.40
N ALA A 79 6.76 2.09 -7.58
CA ALA A 79 6.79 3.55 -7.72
C ALA A 79 5.59 4.23 -7.02
N VAL A 80 4.37 3.70 -7.19
CA VAL A 80 3.17 4.24 -6.51
C VAL A 80 3.31 4.07 -5.00
N PHE A 81 3.86 2.95 -4.52
CA PHE A 81 4.13 2.74 -3.10
C PHE A 81 5.09 3.80 -2.56
N LEU A 82 6.22 4.04 -3.23
CA LEU A 82 7.18 5.08 -2.83
C LEU A 82 6.55 6.47 -2.77
N VAL A 83 5.73 6.84 -3.76
CA VAL A 83 5.02 8.12 -3.77
C VAL A 83 4.02 8.20 -2.62
N GLY A 84 3.24 7.13 -2.39
CA GLY A 84 2.29 7.05 -1.28
C GLY A 84 2.98 7.18 0.08
N THR A 85 4.12 6.50 0.28
CA THR A 85 4.92 6.61 1.51
C THR A 85 5.46 8.03 1.69
N ALA A 86 6.01 8.65 0.63
CA ALA A 86 6.52 10.02 0.71
C ALA A 86 5.41 11.03 1.07
N LEU A 87 4.20 10.85 0.54
CA LEU A 87 3.03 11.64 0.91
C LEU A 87 2.60 11.40 2.36
N ALA A 88 2.65 10.14 2.82
CA ALA A 88 2.28 9.81 4.20
C ALA A 88 3.26 10.42 5.22
N VAL A 89 4.56 10.42 4.91
CA VAL A 89 5.61 11.01 5.77
C VAL A 89 5.54 12.54 5.80
N SER A 90 5.10 13.17 4.71
CA SER A 90 4.95 14.62 4.61
C SER A 90 3.56 15.13 5.04
N ALA A 91 2.66 14.24 5.46
CA ALA A 91 1.30 14.61 5.84
C ALA A 91 1.29 15.47 7.12
N GLN A 92 0.75 16.69 7.02
CA GLN A 92 0.61 17.63 8.14
C GLN A 92 -0.82 17.73 8.68
N ASN A 93 -1.76 17.02 8.06
CA ASN A 93 -3.17 17.03 8.45
C ASN A 93 -3.84 15.71 8.10
N TYR A 94 -5.03 15.48 8.69
CA TYR A 94 -5.79 14.25 8.47
C TYR A 94 -6.14 13.99 7.00
N ALA A 95 -6.49 15.02 6.24
CA ALA A 95 -6.90 14.87 4.84
C ALA A 95 -5.74 14.38 3.94
N THR A 96 -4.55 14.97 4.10
CA THR A 96 -3.34 14.55 3.38
C THR A 96 -2.93 13.13 3.74
N LEU A 97 -3.05 12.76 5.03
CA LEU A 97 -2.82 11.39 5.48
C LEU A 97 -3.81 10.41 4.85
N MET A 98 -5.09 10.76 4.76
CA MET A 98 -6.12 9.93 4.11
C MET A 98 -5.84 9.71 2.62
N VAL A 99 -5.45 10.78 1.90
CA VAL A 99 -5.09 10.67 0.47
C VAL A 99 -3.86 9.78 0.29
N ALA A 100 -2.83 9.97 1.12
CA ALA A 100 -1.64 9.12 1.09
C ALA A 100 -1.98 7.64 1.34
N ARG A 101 -2.91 7.36 2.26
CA ARG A 101 -3.37 6.01 2.58
C ARG A 101 -4.15 5.36 1.45
N VAL A 102 -4.96 6.12 0.71
CA VAL A 102 -5.63 5.62 -0.51
C VAL A 102 -4.60 5.22 -1.56
N ILE A 103 -3.60 6.08 -1.81
CA ILE A 103 -2.55 5.83 -2.80
C ILE A 103 -1.71 4.61 -2.40
N LEU A 104 -1.34 4.49 -1.12
CA LEU A 104 -0.67 3.31 -0.59
C LEU A 104 -1.51 2.05 -0.77
N GLY A 105 -2.81 2.10 -0.44
CA GLY A 105 -3.72 0.99 -0.63
C GLY A 105 -3.73 0.50 -2.08
N LEU A 106 -3.83 1.41 -3.04
CA LEU A 106 -3.81 1.09 -4.48
C LEU A 106 -2.53 0.39 -4.93
N ALA A 107 -1.39 0.68 -4.29
CA ALA A 107 -0.08 0.13 -4.66
C ALA A 107 0.24 -1.22 -4.03
N VAL A 108 -0.26 -1.47 -2.82
CA VAL A 108 0.13 -2.63 -2.02
C VAL A 108 -0.59 -3.91 -2.47
N ASP A 109 -1.87 -3.82 -2.78
CA ASP A 109 -2.69 -5.01 -3.08
C ASP A 109 -2.73 -5.36 -4.57
N SER A 110 -2.26 -4.45 -5.42
CA SER A 110 -1.91 -4.77 -6.79
C SER A 110 -0.77 -5.80 -6.84
N ALA A 111 0.20 -5.70 -5.93
CA ALA A 111 1.32 -6.62 -5.85
C ALA A 111 0.90 -8.02 -5.42
N SER A 112 0.02 -8.15 -4.42
CA SER A 112 -0.49 -9.45 -3.93
C SER A 112 -1.29 -10.21 -5.00
N ALA A 113 -1.98 -9.50 -5.90
CA ALA A 113 -2.74 -10.09 -7.00
C ALA A 113 -1.90 -10.36 -8.26
N THR A 114 -0.85 -9.59 -8.54
CA THR A 114 0.04 -9.80 -9.71
C THR A 114 1.06 -10.93 -9.50
N VAL A 115 1.36 -11.23 -8.25
CA VAL A 115 2.43 -12.13 -7.78
C VAL A 115 2.15 -13.64 -7.87
N PRO A 116 0.94 -14.16 -7.55
CA PRO A 116 0.67 -15.60 -7.52
C PRO A 116 0.12 -16.16 -8.84
N ILE A 117 -0.26 -15.32 -9.80
CA ILE A 117 -0.71 -15.75 -11.13
C ILE A 117 0.45 -16.11 -12.05
#